data_AF-A0A943BWH9-F1
#
_entry.id   AF-A0A943BWH9-F1
#
_cell.length_a   1.000
_cell.length_b   1.000
_cell.length_c   1.000
_cell.angle_alpha   90.00
_cell.angle_beta   90.00
_cell.angle_gamma   90.00
#
_symmetry.space_group_name_H-M   'P 1'
#
loop_
_entity.id
_entity.type
_entity.pdbx_description
1 polymer ?
#
loop_
_entity_poly.entity_id
_entity_poly.type
_entity_poly.pdbx_seq_one_letter_code
_entity_poly.pdbx_strand_id
1 'polypeptide(L)'
;MEMKFITSYEFRNDTMFLRNQFKSVGMFRLPLVKKQEISLEDVSLIGYDKVNQSNDYKSIVHFFLDDYKFESIYNNPEKKIEVLRKFKAVLTPDFSMFVEMPIALQLFATFKNRWTGAYLQQQGIKVIPTVRWGDLTSFNFCFDGIEKDSIVAVSTIGIKNQKSHFLLGYNEMLSRIKPSKIICYGKPFDEMKGDIIEVDYAKTNNLQKSNSGLYIKTFYGYVDNTYRKGGGSASGQNSGNPEHEFDENLDMPKFPGYENKAPGKNYEWRGGSIDENKGGWYNPKTKETLHWDMRHPEPHGPHWDYINKNGGWENGYRIFPNGSWERKIYDDMGGIING
;
A
#
# COMPACT_ATOMS: atom_id res chain seq x y z
N MET A 1 31.12 27.88 10.75
CA MET A 1 29.96 27.63 9.87
C MET A 1 29.12 28.88 9.93
N GLU A 2 29.09 29.70 8.87
CA GLU A 2 28.17 30.85 8.85
C GLU A 2 26.73 30.34 8.90
N MET A 3 25.95 30.80 9.87
CA MET A 3 24.50 30.61 9.84
C MET A 3 23.94 31.42 8.66
N LYS A 4 23.60 30.73 7.57
CA LYS A 4 22.74 31.31 6.54
C LYS A 4 21.33 31.43 7.10
N PHE A 5 20.94 32.65 7.43
CA PHE A 5 19.54 32.97 7.70
C PHE A 5 18.79 32.98 6.36
N ILE A 6 17.92 31.99 6.15
CA ILE A 6 17.01 31.95 4.99
C ILE A 6 15.76 32.74 5.39
N THR A 7 15.42 33.74 4.60
CA THR A 7 14.17 34.49 4.78
C THR A 7 12.96 33.64 4.36
N SER A 8 11.78 33.92 4.91
CA SER A 8 10.54 33.26 4.48
C SER A 8 10.22 33.49 2.99
N TYR A 9 10.76 34.55 2.38
CA TYR A 9 10.65 34.78 0.94
C TYR A 9 11.53 33.81 0.16
N GLU A 10 12.80 33.66 0.55
CA GLU A 10 13.73 32.73 -0.10
C GLU A 10 13.26 31.28 0.03
N PHE A 11 12.83 30.87 1.23
CA PHE A 11 12.31 29.51 1.45
C PHE A 11 11.09 29.21 0.59
N ARG A 12 10.13 30.15 0.48
CA ARG A 12 8.94 29.97 -0.34
C ARG A 12 9.20 30.00 -1.85
N ASN A 13 10.36 30.48 -2.28
CA ASN A 13 10.80 30.43 -3.68
C ASN A 13 11.77 29.28 -3.97
N ASP A 14 12.10 28.46 -2.96
CA ASP A 14 12.94 27.28 -3.16
C ASP A 14 12.19 26.23 -3.98
N THR A 15 12.73 25.90 -5.16
CA THR A 15 12.18 24.88 -6.05
C THR A 15 12.20 23.46 -5.47
N MET A 16 13.11 23.18 -4.53
CA MET A 16 13.15 21.92 -3.78
C MET A 16 12.03 21.85 -2.74
N PHE A 17 11.63 22.99 -2.17
CA PHE A 17 10.47 23.07 -1.28
C PHE A 17 9.16 22.98 -2.07
N LEU A 18 9.00 23.78 -3.13
CA LEU A 18 7.74 23.88 -3.88
C LEU A 18 7.45 22.70 -4.80
N ARG A 19 8.50 22.06 -5.37
CA ARG A 19 8.38 20.92 -6.29
C ARG A 19 7.46 21.19 -7.51
N ASN A 20 7.34 22.45 -7.94
CA ASN A 20 6.37 22.90 -8.95
C ASN A 20 7.00 23.32 -10.29
N GLN A 21 8.26 22.98 -10.53
CA GLN A 21 9.02 23.42 -11.71
C GLN A 21 8.68 22.66 -13.00
N PHE A 22 7.92 21.57 -12.92
CA PHE A 22 7.64 20.69 -14.05
C PHE A 22 6.19 20.82 -14.52
N LYS A 23 5.97 20.55 -15.82
CA LYS A 23 4.62 20.44 -16.37
C LYS A 23 3.90 19.30 -15.66
N SER A 24 2.76 19.62 -15.06
CA SER A 24 1.90 18.68 -14.36
C SER A 24 0.69 18.26 -15.19
N VAL A 25 0.21 17.03 -14.99
CA VAL A 25 -0.95 16.45 -15.68
C VAL A 25 -1.87 15.72 -14.70
N GLY A 26 -3.10 15.43 -15.15
CA GLY A 26 -4.10 14.68 -14.37
C GLY A 26 -4.73 15.51 -13.24
N MET A 27 -5.67 14.89 -12.54
CA MET A 27 -6.42 15.53 -11.44
C MET A 27 -5.51 15.99 -10.30
N PHE A 28 -4.47 15.21 -9.99
CA PHE A 28 -3.55 15.47 -8.88
C PHE A 28 -2.29 16.25 -9.28
N ARG A 29 -2.25 16.80 -10.49
CA ARG A 29 -1.12 17.60 -11.01
C ARG A 29 0.24 16.91 -10.85
N LEU A 30 0.31 15.63 -11.20
CA LEU A 30 1.55 14.86 -11.16
C LEU A 30 2.52 15.35 -12.25
N PRO A 31 3.82 15.53 -11.96
CA PRO A 31 4.82 15.88 -12.96
C PRO A 31 4.82 14.90 -14.14
N LEU A 32 4.98 15.41 -15.37
CA LEU A 32 5.06 14.59 -16.56
C LEU A 32 6.50 14.11 -16.78
N VAL A 33 6.70 12.79 -16.74
CA VAL A 33 7.90 12.11 -17.25
C VAL A 33 7.70 11.89 -18.74
N LYS A 34 8.57 12.50 -19.55
CA LYS A 34 8.47 12.42 -21.02
C LYS A 34 8.98 11.10 -21.55
N LYS A 35 8.45 10.65 -22.69
CA LYS A 35 9.02 9.48 -23.36
C LYS A 35 10.41 9.81 -23.90
N GLN A 36 11.30 8.83 -23.86
CA GLN A 36 12.66 8.94 -24.39
C GLN A 36 13.01 7.67 -25.15
N GLU A 37 13.72 7.85 -26.26
CA GLU A 37 14.30 6.74 -27.02
C GLU A 37 15.53 6.20 -26.27
N ILE A 38 15.44 4.94 -25.86
CA ILE A 38 16.47 4.25 -25.07
C ILE A 38 16.67 2.88 -25.72
N SER A 39 17.89 2.58 -26.16
CA SER A 39 18.21 1.25 -26.70
C SER A 39 17.98 0.20 -25.61
N LEU A 40 17.23 -0.86 -25.94
CA LEU A 40 17.01 -2.00 -25.06
C LEU A 40 17.76 -3.25 -25.54
N GLU A 41 18.84 -3.07 -26.28
CA GLU A 41 19.82 -4.14 -26.53
C GLU A 41 20.54 -4.46 -25.21
N ASP A 42 20.64 -5.74 -24.87
CA ASP A 42 21.30 -6.26 -23.67
C ASP A 42 20.91 -5.53 -22.37
N VAL A 43 19.63 -5.62 -21.99
CA VAL A 43 19.14 -5.00 -20.75
C VAL A 43 19.73 -5.70 -19.53
N SER A 44 20.52 -4.96 -18.75
CA SER A 44 20.97 -5.31 -17.41
C SER A 44 20.56 -4.21 -16.43
N LEU A 45 20.26 -4.61 -15.18
CA LEU A 45 19.89 -3.68 -14.11
C LEU A 45 20.96 -3.68 -13.00
N ILE A 46 21.15 -2.52 -12.38
CA ILE A 46 21.99 -2.35 -11.18
C ILE A 46 21.23 -1.58 -10.09
N GLY A 47 21.31 -2.04 -8.85
CA GLY A 47 20.66 -1.38 -7.72
C GLY A 47 21.26 0.00 -7.46
N TYR A 48 20.40 0.99 -7.18
CA TYR A 48 20.82 2.35 -6.82
C TYR A 48 21.80 2.39 -5.64
N ASP A 49 21.71 1.45 -4.70
CA ASP A 49 22.62 1.33 -3.56
C ASP A 49 24.07 0.97 -3.94
N LYS A 50 24.29 0.46 -5.16
CA LYS A 50 25.60 0.03 -5.67
C LYS A 50 26.24 0.99 -6.67
N VAL A 51 25.58 2.08 -7.06
CA VAL A 51 26.04 2.97 -8.15
C VAL A 51 27.41 3.61 -7.90
N ASN A 52 27.76 3.88 -6.64
CA ASN A 52 29.05 4.46 -6.26
C ASN A 52 30.21 3.45 -6.33
N GLN A 53 29.91 2.15 -6.37
CA GLN A 53 30.87 1.05 -6.33
C GLN A 53 31.02 0.36 -7.69
N SER A 54 30.27 0.81 -8.70
CA SER A 54 30.17 0.16 -10.00
C SER A 54 30.71 1.04 -11.12
N ASN A 55 31.33 0.39 -12.10
CA ASN A 55 31.73 0.94 -13.39
C ASN A 55 30.94 0.33 -14.55
N ASP A 56 29.89 -0.46 -14.26
CA ASP A 56 29.00 -1.03 -15.26
C ASP A 56 27.98 0.02 -15.75
N TYR A 57 28.50 0.95 -16.53
CA TYR A 57 27.74 2.07 -17.09
C TYR A 57 26.77 1.65 -18.22
N LYS A 58 26.84 0.40 -18.67
CA LYS A 58 25.87 -0.17 -19.62
C LYS A 58 24.57 -0.59 -18.94
N SER A 59 24.59 -0.84 -17.63
CA SER A 59 23.40 -1.15 -16.85
C SER A 59 22.47 0.05 -16.66
N ILE A 60 21.18 -0.27 -16.46
CA ILE A 60 20.13 0.68 -16.08
C ILE A 60 20.00 0.66 -14.56
N VAL A 61 20.01 1.83 -13.92
CA VAL A 61 19.88 1.94 -12.46
C VAL A 61 18.44 1.68 -12.05
N HIS A 62 18.20 0.74 -11.13
CA HIS A 62 16.87 0.43 -10.60
C HIS A 62 16.73 0.76 -9.10
N PHE A 63 15.47 0.92 -8.68
CA PHE A 63 15.10 1.27 -7.30
C PHE A 63 14.23 0.21 -6.61
N PHE A 64 14.13 -1.00 -7.18
CA PHE A 64 13.53 -2.18 -6.52
C PHE A 64 14.34 -2.61 -5.28
N LEU A 65 14.30 -1.77 -4.25
CA LEU A 65 15.08 -1.75 -3.01
C LEU A 65 14.16 -1.23 -1.90
N ASP A 66 14.61 -1.27 -0.65
CA ASP A 66 13.88 -0.63 0.45
C ASP A 66 14.00 0.91 0.34
N ASP A 67 12.90 1.63 0.56
CA ASP A 67 12.79 3.10 0.42
C ASP A 67 13.94 3.86 1.09
N TYR A 68 14.33 3.46 2.31
CA TYR A 68 15.38 4.14 3.08
C TYR A 68 16.74 4.16 2.35
N LYS A 69 17.00 3.20 1.44
CA LYS A 69 18.25 3.15 0.66
C LYS A 69 18.33 4.23 -0.40
N PHE A 70 17.18 4.73 -0.86
CA PHE A 70 17.12 5.66 -1.98
C PHE A 70 16.34 6.93 -1.71
N GLU A 71 15.71 7.10 -0.55
CA GLU A 71 14.94 8.31 -0.22
C GLU A 71 15.72 9.62 -0.42
N SER A 72 17.06 9.56 -0.26
CA SER A 72 17.98 10.65 -0.61
C SER A 72 17.83 11.18 -2.04
N ILE A 73 17.41 10.38 -3.02
CA ILE A 73 17.23 10.82 -4.41
C ILE A 73 16.06 11.80 -4.58
N TYR A 74 15.06 11.75 -3.70
CA TYR A 74 13.98 12.72 -3.70
C TYR A 74 14.34 13.95 -2.86
N ASN A 75 14.95 13.73 -1.70
CA ASN A 75 15.28 14.81 -0.77
C ASN A 75 16.46 15.67 -1.21
N ASN A 76 17.51 15.05 -1.78
CA ASN A 76 18.76 15.70 -2.17
C ASN A 76 19.28 15.14 -3.52
N PRO A 77 18.52 15.25 -4.62
CA PRO A 77 18.84 14.60 -5.89
C PRO A 77 20.20 15.02 -6.48
N GLU A 78 20.56 16.29 -6.29
CA GLU A 78 21.79 16.91 -6.81
C GLU A 78 23.06 16.11 -6.49
N LYS A 79 23.12 15.47 -5.31
CA LYS A 79 24.29 14.71 -4.85
C LYS A 79 24.61 13.48 -5.70
N LYS A 80 23.67 13.06 -6.55
CA LYS A 80 23.73 11.77 -7.26
C LYS A 80 23.75 11.93 -8.77
N ILE A 81 23.51 13.14 -9.28
CA ILE A 81 23.40 13.42 -10.71
C ILE A 81 24.66 13.02 -11.48
N GLU A 82 25.85 13.42 -11.00
CA GLU A 82 27.11 13.12 -11.69
C GLU A 82 27.42 11.62 -11.79
N VAL A 83 26.97 10.83 -10.81
CA VAL A 83 27.13 9.37 -10.85
C VAL A 83 26.09 8.75 -11.76
N LEU A 84 24.82 9.15 -11.62
CA LEU A 84 23.70 8.60 -12.39
C LEU A 84 23.81 8.89 -13.89
N ARG A 85 24.36 10.04 -14.28
CA ARG A 85 24.56 10.44 -15.69
C ARG A 85 25.48 9.49 -16.45
N LYS A 86 26.34 8.72 -15.75
CA LYS A 86 27.24 7.75 -16.39
C LYS A 86 26.51 6.50 -16.89
N PHE A 87 25.37 6.15 -16.30
CA PHE A 87 24.64 4.93 -16.61
C PHE A 87 23.75 5.10 -17.85
N LYS A 88 23.44 3.96 -18.51
CA LYS A 88 22.63 3.89 -19.73
C LYS A 88 21.27 4.58 -19.59
N ALA A 89 20.61 4.34 -18.46
CA ALA A 89 19.37 4.99 -18.06
C ALA A 89 19.15 4.79 -16.56
N VAL A 90 18.14 5.47 -16.02
CA VAL A 90 17.73 5.38 -14.62
C VAL A 90 16.23 5.16 -14.55
N LEU A 91 15.80 4.13 -13.83
CA LEU A 91 14.38 3.94 -13.53
C LEU A 91 13.90 5.03 -12.57
N THR A 92 12.65 5.47 -12.62
CA THR A 92 12.13 6.34 -11.54
C THR A 92 12.08 5.58 -10.21
N PRO A 93 12.26 6.28 -9.06
CA PRO A 93 12.32 5.61 -7.77
C PRO A 93 11.00 4.91 -7.41
N ASP A 94 11.11 3.66 -6.98
CA ASP A 94 9.99 2.77 -6.72
C ASP A 94 9.57 2.82 -5.24
N PHE A 95 9.09 3.99 -4.81
CA PHE A 95 8.62 4.18 -3.43
C PHE A 95 7.49 3.20 -3.09
N SER A 96 7.56 2.66 -1.88
CA SER A 96 6.62 1.66 -1.40
C SER A 96 5.18 2.17 -1.45
N MET A 97 4.30 1.34 -2.02
CA MET A 97 2.86 1.48 -1.98
C MET A 97 2.30 0.14 -1.53
N PHE A 98 1.76 0.12 -0.32
CA PHE A 98 1.07 -1.03 0.24
C PHE A 98 -0.44 -0.78 0.20
N VAL A 99 -1.22 -1.84 0.11
CA VAL A 99 -2.68 -1.77 0.00
C VAL A 99 -3.29 -1.11 1.25
N GLU A 100 -2.62 -1.25 2.40
CA GLU A 100 -3.05 -0.71 3.69
C GLU A 100 -2.56 0.72 3.94
N MET A 101 -1.70 1.26 3.07
CA MET A 101 -1.29 2.65 3.19
C MET A 101 -2.49 3.55 2.86
N PRO A 102 -2.77 4.59 3.65
CA PRO A 102 -3.74 5.61 3.30
C PRO A 102 -3.49 6.14 1.89
N ILE A 103 -4.55 6.41 1.14
CA ILE A 103 -4.46 6.81 -0.27
C ILE A 103 -3.61 8.07 -0.47
N ALA A 104 -3.55 8.95 0.53
CA ALA A 104 -2.68 10.13 0.54
C ALA A 104 -1.19 9.77 0.47
N LEU A 105 -0.74 8.72 1.18
CA LEU A 105 0.64 8.27 1.13
C LEU A 105 0.97 7.60 -0.20
N GLN A 106 0.04 6.82 -0.74
CA GLN A 106 0.17 6.21 -2.06
C GLN A 106 0.27 7.25 -3.18
N LEU A 107 -0.55 8.30 -3.11
CA LEU A 107 -0.49 9.44 -4.02
C LEU A 107 0.84 10.19 -3.89
N PHE A 108 1.30 10.43 -2.66
CA PHE A 108 2.57 11.10 -2.44
C PHE A 108 3.77 10.27 -2.92
N ALA A 109 3.75 8.94 -2.75
CA ALA A 109 4.75 8.04 -3.33
C ALA A 109 4.80 8.16 -4.86
N THR A 110 3.63 8.20 -5.52
CA THR A 110 3.54 8.43 -6.97
C THR A 110 4.09 9.81 -7.35
N PHE A 111 3.76 10.85 -6.59
CA PHE A 111 4.31 12.19 -6.81
C PHE A 111 5.85 12.20 -6.72
N LYS A 112 6.43 11.59 -5.68
CA LYS A 112 7.90 11.50 -5.53
C LYS A 112 8.54 10.79 -6.73
N ASN A 113 7.93 9.69 -7.18
CA ASN A 113 8.37 8.96 -8.38
C ASN A 113 8.40 9.87 -9.63
N ARG A 114 7.29 10.54 -9.93
CA ARG A 114 7.17 11.41 -11.11
C ARG A 114 8.06 12.64 -11.05
N TRP A 115 8.11 13.28 -9.89
CA TRP A 115 8.93 14.47 -9.68
C TRP A 115 10.42 14.15 -9.86
N THR A 116 10.91 13.06 -9.24
CA THR A 116 12.29 12.62 -9.43
C THR A 116 12.56 12.27 -10.88
N GLY A 117 11.64 11.60 -11.58
CA GLY A 117 11.78 11.31 -13.01
C GLY A 117 11.94 12.57 -13.86
N ALA A 118 11.05 13.54 -13.70
CA ALA A 118 11.13 14.81 -14.42
C ALA A 118 12.42 15.60 -14.08
N TYR A 119 12.85 15.57 -12.82
CA TYR A 119 14.10 16.18 -12.39
C TYR A 119 15.32 15.53 -13.06
N LEU A 120 15.40 14.19 -13.07
CA LEU A 120 16.51 13.48 -13.71
C LEU A 120 16.54 13.76 -15.23
N GLN A 121 15.38 13.83 -15.90
CA GLN A 121 15.31 14.23 -17.30
C GLN A 121 15.83 15.65 -17.54
N GLN A 122 15.49 16.60 -16.67
CA GLN A 122 16.02 17.97 -16.73
C GLN A 122 17.56 18.00 -16.62
N GLN A 123 18.14 17.07 -15.87
CA GLN A 123 19.60 16.94 -15.70
C GLN A 123 20.31 16.18 -16.86
N GLY A 124 19.58 15.86 -17.93
CA GLY A 124 20.09 15.16 -19.11
C GLY A 124 20.20 13.65 -18.95
N ILE A 125 19.61 13.08 -17.90
CA ILE A 125 19.61 11.64 -17.66
C ILE A 125 18.46 10.99 -18.45
N LYS A 126 18.73 9.84 -19.09
CA LYS A 126 17.69 9.00 -19.71
C LYS A 126 16.90 8.31 -18.60
N VAL A 127 15.59 8.48 -18.59
CA VAL A 127 14.71 7.99 -17.54
C VAL A 127 13.68 7.03 -18.11
N ILE A 128 13.47 5.92 -17.41
CA ILE A 128 12.38 4.96 -17.67
C ILE A 128 11.44 5.00 -16.45
N PRO A 129 10.15 5.35 -16.61
CA PRO A 129 9.21 5.33 -15.50
C PRO A 129 8.97 3.92 -14.95
N THR A 130 9.16 3.75 -13.65
CA THR A 130 8.66 2.60 -12.88
C THR A 130 7.20 2.82 -12.55
N VAL A 131 6.37 1.80 -12.78
CA VAL A 131 4.94 1.81 -12.47
C VAL A 131 4.68 0.84 -11.32
N ARG A 132 4.04 1.38 -10.27
CA ARG A 132 3.59 0.65 -9.08
C ARG A 132 2.19 1.13 -8.74
N TRP A 133 1.39 0.24 -8.19
CA TRP A 133 0.05 0.53 -7.68
C TRP A 133 -0.11 -0.10 -6.30
N GLY A 134 -0.93 0.54 -5.46
CA GLY A 134 -1.37 -0.01 -4.18
C GLY A 134 -2.68 -0.74 -4.40
N ASP A 135 -3.76 -0.29 -3.78
CA ASP A 135 -5.11 -0.85 -3.98
C ASP A 135 -5.76 -0.34 -5.30
N LEU A 136 -7.02 -0.72 -5.56
CA LEU A 136 -7.75 -0.26 -6.75
C LEU A 136 -7.99 1.25 -6.78
N THR A 137 -8.03 1.92 -5.62
CA THR A 137 -8.22 3.38 -5.57
C THR A 137 -7.00 4.11 -6.10
N SER A 138 -5.81 3.51 -6.01
CA SER A 138 -4.58 4.06 -6.58
C SER A 138 -4.61 4.19 -8.12
N PHE A 139 -5.47 3.44 -8.81
CA PHE A 139 -5.58 3.48 -10.27
C PHE A 139 -6.03 4.85 -10.80
N ASN A 140 -6.63 5.67 -9.93
CA ASN A 140 -7.01 7.05 -10.24
C ASN A 140 -5.81 7.97 -10.50
N PHE A 141 -4.58 7.59 -10.12
CA PHE A 141 -3.39 8.43 -10.26
C PHE A 141 -2.10 7.68 -10.61
N CYS A 142 -1.97 6.39 -10.30
CA CYS A 142 -0.69 5.69 -10.39
C CYS A 142 -0.17 5.48 -11.83
N PHE A 143 -1.02 5.70 -12.84
CA PHE A 143 -0.67 5.68 -14.26
C PHE A 143 -0.50 7.08 -14.87
N ASP A 144 -0.92 8.13 -14.17
CA ASP A 144 -0.77 9.51 -14.60
C ASP A 144 0.69 9.98 -14.48
N GLY A 145 1.02 11.08 -15.16
CA GLY A 145 2.38 11.65 -15.15
C GLY A 145 3.39 10.86 -15.98
N ILE A 146 2.95 9.87 -16.75
CA ILE A 146 3.79 9.13 -17.71
C ILE A 146 3.28 9.44 -19.12
N GLU A 147 4.17 9.88 -20.00
CA GLU A 147 3.82 10.09 -21.41
C GLU A 147 3.46 8.76 -22.09
N LYS A 148 2.43 8.77 -22.94
CA LYS A 148 2.00 7.59 -23.69
C LYS A 148 3.13 7.04 -24.57
N ASP A 149 3.10 5.75 -24.80
CA ASP A 149 4.09 4.99 -25.59
C ASP A 149 5.49 4.95 -24.96
N SER A 150 5.66 5.43 -23.72
CA SER A 150 6.92 5.29 -22.98
C SER A 150 7.30 3.83 -22.76
N ILE A 151 8.61 3.55 -22.73
CA ILE A 151 9.13 2.34 -22.10
C ILE A 151 8.82 2.43 -20.60
N VAL A 152 8.31 1.36 -19.99
CA VAL A 152 8.01 1.33 -18.55
C VAL A 152 8.71 0.17 -17.86
N ALA A 153 8.88 0.26 -16.54
CA ALA A 153 9.38 -0.83 -15.71
C ALA A 153 8.37 -1.24 -14.65
N VAL A 154 8.27 -2.54 -14.39
CA VAL A 154 7.47 -3.15 -13.31
C VAL A 154 8.29 -4.23 -12.62
N SER A 155 7.87 -4.65 -11.43
CA SER A 155 8.49 -5.78 -10.70
C SER A 155 7.44 -6.81 -10.33
N THR A 156 7.75 -8.09 -10.55
CA THR A 156 6.97 -9.22 -10.03
C THR A 156 7.54 -9.78 -8.74
N ILE A 157 8.67 -9.24 -8.25
CA ILE A 157 9.32 -9.66 -7.02
C ILE A 157 8.41 -9.39 -5.81
N GLY A 158 8.22 -10.41 -4.98
CA GLY A 158 7.36 -10.34 -3.79
C GLY A 158 5.88 -10.62 -4.06
N ILE A 159 5.47 -10.79 -5.33
CA ILE A 159 4.08 -11.07 -5.69
C ILE A 159 3.83 -12.57 -5.56
N LYS A 160 3.25 -12.98 -4.44
CA LYS A 160 2.87 -14.37 -4.16
C LYS A 160 1.37 -14.60 -4.39
N ASN A 161 0.55 -14.17 -3.44
CA ASN A 161 -0.88 -14.51 -3.39
C ASN A 161 -1.81 -13.49 -4.07
N GLN A 162 -1.28 -12.55 -4.87
CA GLN A 162 -2.07 -11.47 -5.50
C GLN A 162 -1.77 -11.29 -6.99
N LYS A 163 -1.46 -12.40 -7.64
CA LYS A 163 -1.30 -12.39 -9.09
C LYS A 163 -2.48 -11.69 -9.79
N SER A 164 -3.71 -11.93 -9.34
CA SER A 164 -4.92 -11.28 -9.87
C SER A 164 -4.89 -9.76 -9.73
N HIS A 165 -4.59 -9.23 -8.55
CA HIS A 165 -4.51 -7.79 -8.30
C HIS A 165 -3.38 -7.12 -9.09
N PHE A 166 -2.23 -7.78 -9.16
CA PHE A 166 -1.14 -7.33 -10.03
C PHE A 166 -1.60 -7.28 -11.50
N LEU A 167 -2.24 -8.34 -12.00
CA LEU A 167 -2.72 -8.37 -13.38
C LEU A 167 -3.78 -7.30 -13.66
N LEU A 168 -4.62 -6.91 -12.69
CA LEU A 168 -5.54 -5.79 -12.85
C LEU A 168 -4.79 -4.49 -13.08
N GLY A 169 -3.85 -4.14 -12.20
CA GLY A 169 -3.06 -2.90 -12.35
C GLY A 169 -2.16 -2.92 -13.58
N TYR A 170 -1.61 -4.08 -13.93
CA TYR A 170 -0.83 -4.28 -15.14
C TYR A 170 -1.65 -4.04 -16.40
N ASN A 171 -2.87 -4.58 -16.49
CA ASN A 171 -3.74 -4.38 -17.65
C ASN A 171 -4.23 -2.93 -17.75
N GLU A 172 -4.51 -2.27 -16.63
CA GLU A 172 -4.82 -0.83 -16.61
C GLU A 172 -3.63 0.01 -17.08
N MET A 173 -2.39 -0.33 -16.65
CA MET A 173 -1.17 0.29 -17.15
C MET A 173 -1.07 0.18 -18.67
N LEU A 174 -1.31 -1.02 -19.23
CA LEU A 174 -1.30 -1.23 -20.68
C LEU A 174 -2.33 -0.34 -21.39
N SER A 175 -3.54 -0.23 -20.84
CA SER A 175 -4.63 0.57 -21.42
C SER A 175 -4.32 2.07 -21.40
N ARG A 176 -3.80 2.58 -20.28
CA ARG A 176 -3.59 4.02 -20.02
C ARG A 176 -2.33 4.56 -20.69
N ILE A 177 -1.21 3.86 -20.50
CA ILE A 177 0.11 4.30 -20.94
C ILE A 177 0.42 3.79 -22.35
N LYS A 178 -0.12 2.62 -22.73
CA LYS A 178 0.18 1.94 -24.00
C LYS A 178 1.69 1.79 -24.21
N PRO A 179 2.42 1.19 -23.25
CA PRO A 179 3.87 1.18 -23.29
C PRO A 179 4.40 0.48 -24.55
N SER A 180 5.44 1.06 -25.14
CA SER A 180 6.11 0.47 -26.31
C SER A 180 6.92 -0.78 -25.96
N LYS A 181 7.49 -0.80 -24.75
CA LYS A 181 8.27 -1.90 -24.16
C LYS A 181 8.08 -1.92 -22.65
N ILE A 182 8.19 -3.10 -22.04
CA ILE A 182 8.01 -3.30 -20.59
C ILE A 182 9.22 -4.05 -20.03
N ILE A 183 10.00 -3.41 -19.16
CA ILE A 183 11.05 -4.08 -18.40
C ILE A 183 10.41 -4.72 -17.17
N CYS A 184 10.43 -6.04 -17.08
CA CYS A 184 9.91 -6.78 -15.93
C CYS A 184 11.07 -7.29 -15.07
N TYR A 185 11.20 -6.75 -13.86
CA TYR A 185 12.16 -7.23 -12.88
C TYR A 185 11.58 -8.41 -12.11
N GLY A 186 12.20 -9.58 -12.28
CA GLY A 186 11.64 -10.87 -11.88
C GLY A 186 10.92 -11.59 -13.02
N LYS A 187 10.51 -12.82 -12.75
CA LYS A 187 9.85 -13.69 -13.73
C LYS A 187 8.46 -13.13 -14.08
N PRO A 188 8.15 -12.83 -15.36
CA PRO A 188 6.81 -12.46 -15.78
C PRO A 188 5.80 -13.59 -15.50
N PHE A 189 4.54 -13.24 -15.27
CA PHE A 189 3.44 -14.20 -15.29
C PHE A 189 3.03 -14.52 -16.73
N ASP A 190 2.58 -15.74 -16.99
CA ASP A 190 2.18 -16.19 -18.33
C ASP A 190 1.06 -15.32 -18.95
N GLU A 191 0.22 -14.69 -18.11
CA GLU A 191 -0.87 -13.80 -18.53
C GLU A 191 -0.44 -12.36 -18.82
N MET A 192 0.82 -11.98 -18.53
CA MET A 192 1.32 -10.65 -18.84
C MET A 192 1.48 -10.49 -20.36
N LYS A 193 0.73 -9.54 -20.92
CA LYS A 193 0.71 -9.21 -22.35
C LYS A 193 1.62 -8.04 -22.68
N GLY A 194 2.05 -7.96 -23.94
CA GLY A 194 2.86 -6.85 -24.44
C GLY A 194 4.29 -7.28 -24.73
N ASP A 195 5.14 -6.31 -25.01
CA ASP A 195 6.53 -6.54 -25.38
C ASP A 195 7.42 -6.45 -24.14
N ILE A 196 7.60 -7.61 -23.50
CA ILE A 196 8.21 -7.74 -22.17
C ILE A 196 9.66 -8.19 -22.30
N ILE A 197 10.55 -7.48 -21.60
CA ILE A 197 11.94 -7.86 -21.37
C ILE A 197 12.06 -8.32 -19.93
N GLU A 198 12.30 -9.62 -19.74
CA GLU A 198 12.57 -10.19 -18.42
C GLU A 198 13.98 -9.85 -17.95
N VAL A 199 14.10 -9.35 -16.72
CA VAL A 199 15.36 -9.19 -16.00
C VAL A 199 15.35 -10.08 -14.76
N ASP A 200 16.23 -11.08 -14.76
CA ASP A 200 16.35 -12.07 -13.68
C ASP A 200 16.95 -11.45 -12.41
N TYR A 201 16.14 -11.37 -11.35
CA TYR A 201 16.52 -10.87 -10.04
C TYR A 201 17.73 -11.58 -9.42
N ALA A 202 17.79 -12.91 -9.53
CA ALA A 202 18.85 -13.70 -8.92
C ALA A 202 20.19 -13.43 -9.62
N LYS A 203 20.17 -13.34 -10.95
CA LYS A 203 21.35 -12.96 -11.74
C LYS A 203 21.80 -11.54 -11.43
N THR A 204 20.89 -10.56 -11.40
CA THR A 204 21.21 -9.16 -11.05
C THR A 204 21.86 -9.03 -9.67
N ASN A 205 21.51 -9.91 -8.73
CA ASN A 205 22.02 -9.88 -7.36
C ASN A 205 23.09 -10.94 -7.05
N ASN A 206 23.61 -11.63 -8.08
CA ASN A 206 24.63 -12.69 -7.94
C ASN A 206 24.25 -13.77 -6.90
N LEU A 207 22.97 -14.12 -6.82
CA LEU A 207 22.47 -15.15 -5.91
C LEU A 207 22.79 -16.53 -6.50
N GLN A 208 23.62 -17.32 -5.83
CA GLN A 208 23.92 -18.69 -6.29
C GLN A 208 22.72 -19.63 -6.11
N LYS A 209 22.51 -20.56 -7.07
CA LYS A 209 21.43 -21.57 -7.03
C LYS A 209 21.50 -22.52 -5.82
N SER A 210 22.65 -22.64 -5.14
CA SER A 210 22.78 -23.41 -3.88
C SER A 210 22.03 -22.78 -2.70
N ASN A 211 21.51 -21.56 -2.87
CA ASN A 211 20.61 -20.89 -1.94
C ASN A 211 19.14 -21.06 -2.31
N SER A 212 18.76 -22.14 -3.02
CA SER A 212 17.36 -22.45 -3.37
C SER A 212 16.42 -22.65 -2.17
N GLY A 213 16.95 -22.59 -0.93
CA GLY A 213 16.21 -22.53 0.33
C GLY A 213 16.40 -21.21 1.11
N LEU A 214 16.89 -20.14 0.48
CA LEU A 214 17.07 -18.86 1.17
C LEU A 214 15.73 -18.12 1.28
N TYR A 215 14.96 -18.52 2.29
CA TYR A 215 13.94 -17.67 2.88
C TYR A 215 14.56 -16.29 3.13
N ILE A 216 13.97 -15.24 2.56
CA ILE A 216 14.25 -13.88 2.96
C ILE A 216 14.03 -13.84 4.47
N LYS A 217 15.09 -13.66 5.26
CA LYS A 217 14.99 -13.44 6.70
C LYS A 217 14.18 -12.17 6.89
N THR A 218 12.90 -12.32 7.21
CA THR A 218 12.09 -11.26 7.80
C THR A 218 12.83 -10.80 9.05
N PHE A 219 13.35 -9.57 9.03
CA PHE A 219 13.86 -8.94 10.24
C PHE A 219 12.67 -8.68 11.17
N TYR A 220 12.50 -9.53 12.18
CA TYR A 220 11.69 -9.20 13.34
C TYR A 220 12.48 -8.23 14.21
N GLY A 221 12.33 -6.94 13.93
CA GLY A 221 12.59 -5.93 14.94
C GLY A 221 11.46 -6.02 15.96
N TYR A 222 11.76 -6.42 17.19
CA TYR A 222 10.84 -6.19 18.31
C TYR A 222 10.72 -4.67 18.48
N VAL A 223 9.56 -4.14 18.10
CA VAL A 223 9.14 -2.81 18.53
C VAL A 223 8.34 -3.03 19.80
N ASP A 224 8.71 -2.29 20.83
CA ASP A 224 8.04 -2.25 22.12
C ASP A 224 6.50 -2.24 21.97
N ASN A 225 5.81 -3.01 22.81
CA ASN A 225 4.42 -3.46 22.66
C ASN A 225 3.37 -2.35 22.90
N THR A 226 3.76 -1.08 22.74
CA THR A 226 2.92 0.10 22.99
C THR A 226 2.37 0.73 21.71
N TYR A 227 2.78 0.26 20.53
CA TYR A 227 2.23 0.72 19.24
C TYR A 227 1.44 -0.40 18.56
N ARG A 228 0.11 -0.21 18.43
CA ARG A 228 -0.73 -1.03 17.55
C ARG A 228 -0.29 -0.82 16.11
N LYS A 229 0.55 -1.71 15.60
CA LYS A 229 0.86 -1.79 14.16
C LYS A 229 -0.40 -2.29 13.44
N GLY A 230 -0.93 -1.51 12.50
CA GLY A 230 -2.02 -1.97 11.64
C GLY A 230 -1.61 -3.27 10.90
N GLY A 231 -2.54 -4.21 10.74
CA GLY A 231 -2.28 -5.43 9.97
C GLY A 231 -1.91 -5.12 8.52
N GLY A 232 -1.31 -6.08 7.79
CA GLY A 232 -1.15 -5.96 6.34
C GLY A 232 0.16 -6.41 5.69
N SER A 233 0.27 -6.04 4.42
CA SER A 233 1.26 -6.46 3.43
C SER A 233 2.69 -6.03 3.63
N ALA A 234 2.90 -5.00 4.44
CA ALA A 234 4.23 -4.50 4.80
C ALA A 234 5.07 -5.56 5.55
N SER A 235 4.49 -6.69 5.96
CA SER A 235 5.18 -7.85 6.55
C SER A 235 5.84 -8.78 5.51
N GLY A 236 5.61 -8.57 4.21
CA GLY A 236 6.10 -9.46 3.15
C GLY A 236 5.45 -10.85 3.14
N GLN A 237 4.40 -11.08 3.95
CA GLN A 237 3.75 -12.37 4.08
C GLN A 237 2.35 -12.45 3.46
N ASN A 238 1.61 -11.34 3.29
CA ASN A 238 0.31 -11.33 2.63
C ASN A 238 -0.09 -9.92 2.20
N SER A 239 -0.21 -9.64 0.90
CA SER A 239 -0.73 -8.36 0.37
C SER A 239 -2.12 -8.46 -0.27
N GLY A 240 -2.95 -9.39 0.18
CA GLY A 240 -4.38 -9.22 -0.08
C GLY A 240 -4.84 -7.86 0.47
N ASN A 241 -5.95 -7.32 -0.02
CA ASN A 241 -6.68 -6.32 0.76
C ASN A 241 -6.74 -6.83 2.20
N PRO A 242 -6.36 -6.03 3.21
CA PRO A 242 -6.67 -6.40 4.57
C PRO A 242 -8.17 -6.70 4.56
N GLU A 243 -8.56 -7.81 5.18
CA GLU A 243 -9.97 -8.00 5.45
C GLU A 243 -10.50 -6.72 6.11
N HIS A 244 -11.67 -6.24 5.70
CA HIS A 244 -12.28 -5.04 6.27
C HIS A 244 -12.12 -5.07 7.79
N GLU A 245 -11.32 -4.14 8.33
CA GLU A 245 -11.18 -3.94 9.76
C GLU A 245 -12.45 -3.20 10.21
N PHE A 246 -13.08 -3.70 11.27
CA PHE A 246 -14.33 -3.15 11.77
C PHE A 246 -14.11 -1.70 12.26
N ASP A 247 -14.75 -0.73 11.63
CA ASP A 247 -14.78 0.67 12.05
C ASP A 247 -16.12 0.94 12.76
N GLU A 248 -16.06 1.20 14.06
CA GLU A 248 -17.24 1.44 14.88
C GLU A 248 -18.09 2.65 14.46
N ASN A 249 -17.52 3.59 13.69
CA ASN A 249 -18.25 4.74 13.15
C ASN A 249 -18.98 4.43 11.84
N LEU A 250 -18.55 3.40 11.11
CA LEU A 250 -19.05 3.08 9.76
C LEU A 250 -19.82 1.76 9.72
N ASP A 251 -19.41 0.77 10.51
CA ASP A 251 -19.88 -0.61 10.39
C ASP A 251 -20.83 -1.05 11.50
N MET A 252 -21.09 -0.21 12.51
CA MET A 252 -22.01 -0.56 13.59
C MET A 252 -23.41 -0.86 13.03
N PRO A 253 -23.99 -2.03 13.34
CA PRO A 253 -25.30 -2.35 12.83
C PRO A 253 -26.37 -1.47 13.48
N LYS A 254 -27.43 -1.20 12.73
CA LYS A 254 -28.60 -0.50 13.26
C LYS A 254 -29.31 -1.37 14.31
N PHE A 255 -29.98 -0.71 15.25
CA PHE A 255 -30.83 -1.37 16.22
C PHE A 255 -31.84 -2.32 15.54
N PRO A 256 -31.77 -3.65 15.79
CA PRO A 256 -32.60 -4.62 15.08
C PRO A 256 -34.10 -4.55 15.38
N GLY A 257 -34.50 -3.89 16.48
CA GLY A 257 -35.89 -3.78 16.92
C GLY A 257 -36.11 -4.33 18.33
N TYR A 258 -37.35 -4.23 18.82
CA TYR A 258 -37.71 -4.58 20.20
C TYR A 258 -38.06 -6.07 20.39
N GLU A 259 -38.20 -6.85 19.32
CA GLU A 259 -38.57 -8.26 19.39
C GLU A 259 -37.35 -9.16 19.20
N ASN A 260 -37.33 -10.32 19.87
CA ASN A 260 -36.29 -11.33 19.68
C ASN A 260 -36.51 -12.11 18.37
N LYS A 261 -36.23 -11.46 17.25
CA LYS A 261 -36.32 -12.00 15.89
C LYS A 261 -34.99 -11.86 15.16
N ALA A 262 -34.81 -12.65 14.11
CA ALA A 262 -33.61 -12.63 13.29
C ALA A 262 -33.32 -11.19 12.78
N PRO A 263 -32.15 -10.61 13.10
CA PRO A 263 -31.79 -9.25 12.69
C PRO A 263 -31.67 -9.05 11.17
N GLY A 264 -31.58 -10.14 10.40
CA GLY A 264 -31.48 -10.09 8.95
C GLY A 264 -31.46 -11.47 8.28
N LYS A 265 -31.39 -11.48 6.95
CA LYS A 265 -31.61 -12.66 6.07
C LYS A 265 -30.64 -13.84 6.28
N ASN A 266 -29.51 -13.66 6.97
CA ASN A 266 -28.49 -14.71 7.16
C ASN A 266 -28.22 -15.02 8.64
N TYR A 267 -29.08 -14.56 9.56
CA TYR A 267 -28.92 -14.87 10.98
C TYR A 267 -29.62 -16.18 11.33
N GLU A 268 -28.91 -17.03 12.06
CA GLU A 268 -29.42 -18.26 12.65
C GLU A 268 -29.30 -18.18 14.18
N TRP A 269 -30.25 -18.76 14.90
CA TRP A 269 -30.19 -18.81 16.35
C TRP A 269 -29.20 -19.89 16.79
N ARG A 270 -28.29 -19.56 17.70
CA ARG A 270 -27.32 -20.48 18.31
C ARG A 270 -27.39 -20.41 19.84
N GLY A 271 -27.38 -21.56 20.50
CA GLY A 271 -27.47 -21.68 21.95
C GLY A 271 -28.67 -22.53 22.39
N GLY A 272 -29.18 -22.26 23.59
CA GLY A 272 -30.40 -22.83 24.15
C GLY A 272 -31.68 -22.23 23.56
N SER A 273 -32.80 -22.31 24.29
CA SER A 273 -34.12 -21.91 23.79
C SER A 273 -34.22 -20.41 23.48
N ILE A 274 -34.83 -20.09 22.33
CA ILE A 274 -35.14 -18.71 21.91
C ILE A 274 -36.20 -18.07 22.82
N ASP A 275 -37.20 -18.84 23.25
CA ASP A 275 -38.27 -18.36 24.13
C ASP A 275 -37.75 -18.01 25.53
N GLU A 276 -36.68 -18.69 25.95
CA GLU A 276 -35.99 -18.43 27.22
C GLU A 276 -34.85 -17.39 27.07
N ASN A 277 -34.64 -16.86 25.85
CA ASN A 277 -33.53 -15.98 25.50
C ASN A 277 -32.13 -16.54 25.87
N LYS A 278 -31.95 -17.86 25.81
CA LYS A 278 -30.69 -18.52 26.21
C LYS A 278 -29.76 -18.77 25.02
N GLY A 279 -29.47 -17.74 24.23
CA GLY A 279 -28.67 -17.89 23.01
C GLY A 279 -28.51 -16.57 22.28
N GLY A 280 -28.02 -16.60 21.05
CA GLY A 280 -27.86 -15.39 20.23
C GLY A 280 -28.04 -15.68 18.75
N TRP A 281 -28.32 -14.61 18.00
CA TRP A 281 -28.37 -14.63 16.55
C TRP A 281 -26.96 -14.53 15.99
N TYR A 282 -26.54 -15.54 15.26
CA TYR A 282 -25.23 -15.62 14.61
C TYR A 282 -25.38 -15.55 13.10
N ASN A 283 -24.52 -14.79 12.43
CA ASN A 283 -24.45 -14.75 10.97
C ASN A 283 -23.24 -15.53 10.48
N PRO A 284 -23.38 -16.70 9.83
CA PRO A 284 -22.25 -17.53 9.40
C PRO A 284 -21.36 -16.88 8.33
N LYS A 285 -21.86 -15.88 7.60
CA LYS A 285 -21.09 -15.19 6.56
C LYS A 285 -20.20 -14.11 7.14
N THR A 286 -20.76 -13.27 8.00
CA THR A 286 -20.02 -12.15 8.61
C THR A 286 -19.33 -12.58 9.90
N LYS A 287 -19.70 -13.72 10.49
CA LYS A 287 -19.26 -14.22 11.81
C LYS A 287 -19.65 -13.33 12.98
N GLU A 288 -20.62 -12.45 12.79
CA GLU A 288 -21.13 -11.55 13.83
C GLU A 288 -22.19 -12.23 14.69
N THR A 289 -22.29 -11.80 15.95
CA THR A 289 -23.31 -12.26 16.89
C THR A 289 -24.11 -11.08 17.44
N LEU A 290 -25.41 -11.26 17.56
CA LEU A 290 -26.35 -10.33 18.16
C LEU A 290 -27.18 -11.05 19.23
N HIS A 291 -27.22 -10.54 20.45
CA HIS A 291 -28.06 -11.03 21.52
C HIS A 291 -29.08 -9.97 21.93
N TRP A 292 -30.33 -10.39 22.05
CA TRP A 292 -31.44 -9.51 22.40
C TRP A 292 -31.51 -9.38 23.92
N ASP A 293 -31.41 -8.16 24.47
CA ASP A 293 -31.57 -7.92 25.91
C ASP A 293 -32.42 -6.68 26.19
N MET A 294 -33.74 -6.82 26.01
CA MET A 294 -34.68 -5.72 26.25
C MET A 294 -35.10 -5.58 27.72
N ARG A 295 -34.66 -6.49 28.60
CA ARG A 295 -35.04 -6.48 30.02
C ARG A 295 -33.88 -6.09 30.93
N HIS A 296 -32.76 -5.66 30.36
CA HIS A 296 -31.60 -5.24 31.15
C HIS A 296 -31.96 -4.06 32.06
N PRO A 297 -31.60 -4.11 33.35
CA PRO A 297 -31.86 -3.02 34.29
C PRO A 297 -31.05 -1.76 33.94
N GLU A 298 -31.45 -0.65 34.56
CA GLU A 298 -30.67 0.60 34.58
C GLU A 298 -29.26 0.35 35.17
N PRO A 299 -28.21 1.08 34.71
CA PRO A 299 -28.28 2.30 33.90
C PRO A 299 -28.33 2.10 32.37
N HIS A 300 -28.18 0.86 31.88
CA HIS A 300 -28.08 0.62 30.43
C HIS A 300 -29.46 0.49 29.77
N GLY A 301 -30.43 -0.12 30.46
CA GLY A 301 -31.77 -0.31 29.89
C GLY A 301 -31.78 -1.21 28.64
N PRO A 302 -32.88 -1.22 27.85
CA PRO A 302 -33.06 -2.15 26.72
C PRO A 302 -32.02 -1.97 25.60
N HIS A 303 -31.34 -3.04 25.22
CA HIS A 303 -30.33 -3.00 24.14
C HIS A 303 -30.16 -4.34 23.42
N TRP A 304 -29.37 -4.30 22.34
CA TRP A 304 -28.80 -5.50 21.73
C TRP A 304 -27.31 -5.57 22.00
N ASP A 305 -26.85 -6.75 22.40
CA ASP A 305 -25.44 -7.06 22.53
C ASP A 305 -24.87 -7.51 21.18
N TYR A 306 -23.85 -6.83 20.70
CA TYR A 306 -23.22 -7.07 19.41
C TYR A 306 -21.76 -7.48 19.56
N ILE A 307 -21.35 -8.52 18.83
CA ILE A 307 -19.97 -8.97 18.74
C ILE A 307 -19.62 -9.07 17.26
N ASN A 308 -18.57 -8.35 16.84
CA ASN A 308 -18.08 -8.39 15.47
C ASN A 308 -17.25 -9.66 15.19
N LYS A 309 -16.88 -9.88 13.93
CA LYS A 309 -16.12 -11.06 13.48
C LYS A 309 -14.75 -11.28 14.14
N ASN A 310 -14.17 -10.22 14.70
CA ASN A 310 -12.82 -10.18 15.26
C ASN A 310 -12.82 -10.14 16.80
N GLY A 311 -14.00 -10.07 17.44
CA GLY A 311 -14.15 -9.91 18.89
C GLY A 311 -14.47 -11.21 19.61
N GLY A 312 -13.77 -11.46 20.73
CA GLY A 312 -14.28 -12.29 21.81
C GLY A 312 -15.36 -11.55 22.61
N TRP A 313 -15.95 -12.20 23.62
CA TRP A 313 -16.94 -11.56 24.51
C TRP A 313 -16.38 -10.29 25.17
N GLU A 314 -15.06 -10.19 25.34
CA GLU A 314 -14.36 -9.00 25.88
C GLU A 314 -14.35 -7.77 24.95
N ASN A 315 -14.81 -7.88 23.70
CA ASN A 315 -14.82 -6.79 22.71
C ASN A 315 -16.22 -6.53 22.12
N GLY A 316 -17.27 -6.81 22.88
CA GLY A 316 -18.66 -6.56 22.50
C GLY A 316 -19.10 -5.10 22.62
N TYR A 317 -20.23 -4.79 22.00
CA TYR A 317 -20.90 -3.49 22.03
C TYR A 317 -22.35 -3.65 22.47
N ARG A 318 -22.95 -2.61 23.05
CA ARG A 318 -24.40 -2.47 23.28
C ARG A 318 -24.97 -1.51 22.26
N ILE A 319 -26.08 -1.87 21.63
CA ILE A 319 -26.77 -1.06 20.62
C ILE A 319 -28.13 -0.66 21.18
N PHE A 320 -28.37 0.64 21.27
CA PHE A 320 -29.55 1.21 21.90
C PHE A 320 -30.63 1.61 20.88
N PRO A 321 -31.91 1.69 21.29
CA PRO A 321 -33.02 2.04 20.39
C PRO A 321 -32.90 3.40 19.71
N ASN A 322 -32.21 4.36 20.32
CA ASN A 322 -31.94 5.68 19.77
C ASN A 322 -30.84 5.69 18.68
N GLY A 323 -30.25 4.52 18.38
CA GLY A 323 -29.17 4.36 17.41
C GLY A 323 -27.78 4.65 17.95
N SER A 324 -27.62 5.03 19.23
CA SER A 324 -26.31 5.09 19.87
C SER A 324 -25.80 3.70 20.22
N TRP A 325 -24.50 3.60 20.45
CA TRP A 325 -23.87 2.38 20.93
C TRP A 325 -22.84 2.68 22.01
N GLU A 326 -22.54 1.66 22.82
CA GLU A 326 -21.54 1.71 23.88
C GLU A 326 -20.64 0.48 23.77
N ARG A 327 -19.33 0.64 23.95
CA ARG A 327 -18.41 -0.49 24.01
C ARG A 327 -18.44 -1.12 25.40
N LYS A 328 -18.52 -2.45 25.47
CA LYS A 328 -18.39 -3.17 26.74
C LYS A 328 -16.95 -3.07 27.23
N ILE A 329 -16.75 -2.58 28.45
CA ILE A 329 -15.46 -2.51 29.11
C ILE A 329 -15.44 -3.60 30.19
N TYR A 330 -14.40 -4.44 30.18
CA TYR A 330 -14.19 -5.49 31.17
C TYR A 330 -12.94 -5.17 31.99
N ASP A 331 -12.97 -5.47 33.29
CA ASP A 331 -11.82 -5.34 34.17
C ASP A 331 -10.79 -6.44 33.89
N ASP A 332 -9.59 -6.27 34.44
CA ASP A 332 -8.47 -7.20 34.28
C ASP A 332 -8.75 -8.61 34.86
N MET A 333 -9.90 -8.83 35.52
CA MET A 333 -10.36 -10.12 36.04
C MET A 333 -11.56 -10.69 35.27
N GLY A 334 -11.98 -10.07 34.16
CA GLY A 334 -13.09 -10.52 33.32
C GLY A 334 -14.48 -10.14 33.84
N GLY A 335 -14.58 -9.28 34.85
CA GLY A 335 -15.82 -8.64 35.28
C GLY A 335 -16.21 -7.49 34.37
N ILE A 336 -17.51 -7.27 34.13
CA ILE A 336 -17.99 -6.11 33.36
C ILE A 336 -17.78 -4.85 34.23
N ILE A 337 -16.97 -3.90 33.76
CA ILE A 337 -16.86 -2.58 34.42
C ILE A 337 -18.07 -1.76 33.97
N ASN A 338 -18.98 -1.49 34.90
CA ASN A 338 -20.05 -0.54 34.68
C ASN A 338 -19.43 0.87 34.73
N GLY A 339 -19.38 1.53 33.57
CA GLY A 339 -19.10 2.96 33.45
C GLY A 339 -20.30 3.80 33.83
#